data_AF-A0A7R9DXP5-F1
#
_entry.id   AF-A0A7R9DXP5-F1
#
_cell.length_a   1.000
_cell.length_b   1.000
_cell.length_c   1.000
_cell.angle_alpha   90.00
_cell.angle_beta   90.00
_cell.angle_gamma   90.00
#
_symmetry.space_group_name_H-M   'P 1'
#
loop_
_entity.id
_entity.type
_entity.pdbx_description
1 polymer ?
#
loop_
_entity_poly.entity_id
_entity_poly.type
_entity_poly.pdbx_seq_one_letter_code
_entity_poly.pdbx_strand_id
1 'polypeptide(L)'
;MLRDHKKVIGGFIFDGTMMFTSHRLNPDPMELFSTRQSDEAQIRITIKLVADLTQGDSHYLQFFNIIMRKCLGHLKLQLVGRNFFDARAKVDIREFKLELWPGYITSIRQHEMKIMMCAEITHKVMRQDNVLDLLSECHRQGGNDPR
;
A
#
# COMPACT_ATOMS: atom_id res chain seq x y z
N MET A 1 -15.96 13.50 -4.65
CA MET A 1 -16.33 12.99 -3.31
C MET A 1 -15.49 13.62 -2.20
N LEU A 2 -14.40 13.05 -1.69
CA LEU A 2 -13.64 13.70 -0.58
C LEU A 2 -12.45 14.56 -1.08
N ARG A 3 -11.80 14.12 -2.16
CA ARG A 3 -10.64 14.81 -2.74
C ARG A 3 -10.97 16.21 -3.27
N ASP A 4 -12.22 16.44 -3.69
CA ASP A 4 -12.66 17.73 -4.21
C ASP A 4 -12.67 18.81 -3.13
N HIS A 5 -12.82 18.40 -1.86
CA HIS A 5 -12.78 19.28 -0.69
C HIS A 5 -11.36 19.48 -0.12
N LYS A 6 -10.30 19.06 -0.83
CA LYS A 6 -8.91 19.21 -0.36
C LYS A 6 -8.52 20.65 0.00
N LYS A 7 -9.11 21.65 -0.66
CA LYS A 7 -8.89 23.08 -0.33
C LYS A 7 -9.44 23.47 1.04
N VAL A 8 -10.54 22.83 1.47
CA VAL A 8 -11.22 23.09 2.73
C VAL A 8 -10.64 22.25 3.86
N ILE A 9 -10.46 20.95 3.61
CA ILE A 9 -9.94 19.98 4.60
C ILE A 9 -8.41 20.09 4.77
N GLY A 10 -7.70 20.57 3.75
CA GLY A 10 -6.25 20.57 3.70
C GLY A 10 -5.65 19.19 3.42
N GLY A 11 -4.46 18.93 3.96
CA GLY A 11 -3.78 17.65 3.84
C GLY A 11 -4.43 16.59 4.73
N PHE A 12 -4.98 15.54 4.13
CA PHE A 12 -5.60 14.43 4.86
C PHE A 12 -5.16 13.05 4.34
N ILE A 13 -5.28 12.05 5.21
CA ILE A 13 -5.16 10.64 4.86
C ILE A 13 -6.51 10.00 5.12
N PHE A 14 -7.05 9.30 4.14
CA PHE A 14 -8.29 8.56 4.26
C PHE A 14 -8.08 7.15 3.74
N ASP A 15 -8.44 6.14 4.54
CA ASP A 15 -8.26 4.72 4.21
C ASP A 15 -9.58 4.00 3.84
N GLY A 16 -10.68 4.74 3.78
CA GLY A 16 -12.03 4.21 3.52
C GLY A 16 -12.93 4.24 4.75
N THR A 17 -12.35 4.22 5.96
CA THR A 17 -13.09 4.22 7.23
C THR A 17 -12.67 5.37 8.12
N MET A 18 -11.37 5.57 8.28
CA MET A 18 -10.80 6.61 9.15
C MET A 18 -10.16 7.72 8.33
N MET A 19 -10.29 8.95 8.82
CA MET A 19 -9.61 10.11 8.27
C MET A 19 -8.66 10.71 9.30
N PHE A 20 -7.42 10.96 8.89
CA PHE A 20 -6.40 11.63 9.68
C PHE A 20 -6.08 13.00 9.08
N THR A 21 -6.08 14.03 9.91
CA THR A 21 -5.75 15.41 9.54
C THR A 21 -4.65 15.95 10.46
N SER A 22 -3.88 16.92 9.98
CA SER A 22 -2.82 17.58 10.77
C SER A 22 -3.35 18.65 11.72
N HIS A 23 -4.64 18.97 11.63
CA HIS A 23 -5.31 20.02 12.39
C HIS A 23 -6.76 19.63 12.63
N ARG A 24 -7.36 20.24 13.65
CA ARG A 24 -8.79 20.08 13.94
C ARG A 24 -9.61 20.83 12.90
N LEU A 25 -10.62 20.16 12.38
CA LEU A 25 -11.57 20.75 11.44
C LEU A 25 -12.67 21.46 12.24
N ASN A 26 -12.99 22.69 11.86
CA ASN A 26 -14.07 23.46 12.46
C ASN A 26 -15.05 23.90 11.35
N PRO A 27 -16.37 23.85 11.60
CA PRO A 27 -17.04 23.38 12.81
C PRO A 27 -16.95 21.86 12.99
N ASP A 28 -17.24 21.35 14.19
CA ASP A 28 -17.36 19.90 14.48
C ASP A 28 -18.79 19.57 14.97
N PRO A 29 -19.56 18.74 14.26
CA PRO A 29 -19.21 18.08 13.00
C PRO A 29 -19.15 19.05 11.81
N MET A 30 -18.20 18.83 10.90
CA MET A 30 -18.10 19.53 9.62
C MET A 30 -18.97 18.81 8.60
N GLU A 31 -19.85 19.55 7.93
CA GLU A 31 -20.68 19.01 6.85
C GLU A 31 -20.21 19.56 5.50
N LEU A 32 -20.01 18.65 4.56
CA LEU A 32 -19.63 18.95 3.18
C LEU A 32 -20.64 18.31 2.25
N PHE A 33 -20.90 18.97 1.12
CA PHE A 33 -21.83 18.48 0.10
C PHE A 33 -21.06 18.27 -1.20
N SER A 34 -21.23 17.09 -1.79
CA SER A 34 -20.60 16.72 -3.06
C SER A 34 -21.65 16.07 -3.96
N THR A 35 -21.44 16.12 -5.26
CA THR A 35 -22.23 15.34 -6.22
C THR A 35 -21.44 14.09 -6.60
N ARG A 36 -22.10 12.91 -6.61
CA ARG A 36 -21.49 11.66 -7.05
C ARG A 36 -21.44 11.63 -8.58
N GLN A 37 -20.30 11.27 -9.16
CA GLN A 37 -20.11 11.28 -10.62
C GLN A 37 -20.86 10.15 -11.36
N SER A 38 -21.24 9.06 -10.68
CA SER A 38 -21.87 7.91 -11.34
C SER A 38 -23.36 8.09 -11.62
N ASP A 39 -24.07 8.86 -10.80
CA ASP A 39 -25.53 8.97 -10.81
C ASP A 39 -26.04 10.40 -10.53
N GLU A 40 -25.12 11.37 -10.48
CA GLU A 40 -25.39 12.78 -10.16
C GLU A 40 -26.10 12.99 -8.81
N ALA A 41 -26.08 11.99 -7.92
CA ALA A 41 -26.74 12.10 -6.63
C ALA A 41 -26.01 13.08 -5.71
N GLN A 42 -26.77 13.92 -5.03
CA GLN A 42 -26.26 14.79 -3.97
C GLN A 42 -25.93 13.95 -2.73
N ILE A 43 -24.68 14.03 -2.28
CA ILE A 43 -24.20 13.35 -1.07
C ILE A 43 -23.82 14.37 0.00
N ARG A 44 -24.24 14.10 1.23
CA ARG A 44 -23.77 14.81 2.43
C ARG A 44 -22.68 13.99 3.09
N ILE A 45 -21.51 14.60 3.26
CA ILE A 45 -20.35 14.05 3.95
C ILE A 45 -20.27 14.72 5.31
N THR A 46 -20.46 13.96 6.38
CA THR A 46 -20.31 14.45 7.75
C THR A 46 -18.99 13.97 8.30
N ILE A 47 -18.13 14.90 8.69
CA ILE A 47 -16.83 14.66 9.29
C ILE A 47 -16.92 15.04 10.75
N LYS A 48 -16.73 14.06 11.64
CA LYS A 48 -16.80 14.26 13.09
C LYS A 48 -15.44 13.97 13.72
N LEU A 49 -15.02 14.80 14.67
CA LEU A 49 -13.86 14.49 15.49
C LEU A 49 -14.15 13.25 16.35
N VAL A 50 -13.29 12.23 16.23
CA VAL A 50 -13.38 11.01 17.04
C VAL A 50 -12.44 11.08 18.23
N ALA A 51 -11.15 11.33 17.98
CA ALA A 51 -10.13 11.45 19.01
C ALA A 51 -8.88 12.15 18.43
N ASP A 52 -8.01 12.64 19.33
CA ASP A 52 -6.65 13.03 18.97
C ASP A 52 -5.75 11.78 18.89
N LEU A 53 -4.86 11.75 17.90
CA LEU A 53 -3.94 10.63 17.69
C LEU A 53 -2.79 10.70 18.71
N THR A 54 -2.83 9.87 19.74
CA THR A 54 -1.84 9.86 20.83
C THR A 54 -0.86 8.68 20.72
N GLN A 55 0.36 8.88 21.20
CA GLN A 55 1.37 7.83 21.22
C GLN A 55 0.94 6.69 22.17
N GLY A 56 0.85 5.48 21.64
CA GLY A 56 0.33 4.30 22.36
C GLY A 56 -0.99 3.78 21.79
N ASP A 57 -1.71 4.58 21.00
CA ASP A 57 -2.87 4.12 20.24
C ASP A 57 -2.43 3.23 19.06
N SER A 58 -3.14 2.13 18.84
CA SER A 58 -3.03 1.29 17.65
C SER A 58 -3.18 2.08 16.34
N HIS A 59 -4.05 3.10 16.33
CA HIS A 59 -4.27 3.97 15.17
C HIS A 59 -3.04 4.82 14.83
N TYR A 60 -2.19 5.10 15.82
CA TYR A 60 -0.94 5.83 15.63
C TYR A 60 0.00 5.06 14.70
N LEU A 61 0.18 3.75 14.93
CA LEU A 61 0.98 2.89 14.06
C LEU A 61 0.35 2.72 12.67
N GLN A 62 -0.99 2.62 12.58
CA GLN A 62 -1.69 2.55 11.30
C GLN A 62 -1.42 3.79 10.44
N PHE A 63 -1.50 4.98 11.03
CA PHE A 63 -1.20 6.24 10.35
C PHE A 63 0.22 6.25 9.73
N PHE A 64 1.25 5.88 10.51
CA PHE A 64 2.62 5.80 10.01
C PHE A 64 2.78 4.74 8.92
N ASN A 65 2.12 3.58 9.04
CA ASN A 65 2.15 2.56 8.00
C ASN A 65 1.55 3.08 6.68
N ILE A 66 0.45 3.84 6.74
CA ILE A 66 -0.15 4.43 5.53
C ILE A 66 0.81 5.44 4.88
N ILE A 67 1.44 6.31 5.68
CA ILE A 67 2.43 7.28 5.19
C ILE A 67 3.61 6.56 4.53
N MET A 68 4.19 5.58 5.22
CA MET A 68 5.35 4.87 4.70
C MET A 68 5.04 4.13 3.40
N ARG A 69 3.88 3.49 3.29
CA ARG A 69 3.45 2.85 2.03
C ARG A 69 3.34 3.87 0.89
N LYS A 70 2.84 5.09 1.15
CA LYS A 70 2.83 6.17 0.15
C LYS A 70 4.25 6.59 -0.24
N CYS A 71 5.14 6.78 0.73
CA CYS A 71 6.54 7.13 0.47
C CYS A 71 7.24 6.08 -0.41
N LEU A 72 7.11 4.80 -0.08
CA LEU A 72 7.68 3.69 -0.87
C LEU A 72 7.08 3.65 -2.29
N GLY A 73 5.78 3.94 -2.44
CA GLY A 73 5.16 4.10 -3.76
C GLY A 73 5.70 5.29 -4.55
N HIS A 74 6.00 6.42 -3.91
CA HIS A 74 6.63 7.59 -4.55
C HIS A 74 8.08 7.33 -4.98
N LEU A 75 8.79 6.43 -4.29
CA LEU A 75 10.09 5.91 -4.72
C LEU A 75 9.98 4.95 -5.93
N LYS A 76 8.76 4.72 -6.45
CA LYS A 76 8.47 3.85 -7.60
C LYS A 76 8.79 2.38 -7.36
N LEU A 77 8.81 1.96 -6.09
CA LEU A 77 8.89 0.56 -5.70
C LEU A 77 7.53 -0.13 -5.91
N GLN A 78 7.56 -1.39 -6.31
CA GLN A 78 6.38 -2.21 -6.52
C GLN A 78 6.06 -3.05 -5.28
N LEU A 79 4.80 -3.05 -4.87
CA LEU A 79 4.32 -3.92 -3.79
C LEU A 79 4.16 -5.35 -4.33
N VAL A 80 4.97 -6.27 -3.83
CA VAL A 80 4.85 -7.71 -4.10
C VAL A 80 4.55 -8.42 -2.79
N GLY A 81 3.31 -8.93 -2.66
CA GLY A 81 2.80 -9.45 -1.40
C GLY A 81 2.69 -8.34 -0.36
N ARG A 82 3.57 -8.35 0.65
CA ARG A 82 3.58 -7.36 1.74
C ARG A 82 4.77 -6.40 1.71
N ASN A 83 5.73 -6.62 0.81
CA ASN A 83 7.00 -5.88 0.78
C ASN A 83 7.15 -5.12 -0.54
N PHE A 84 8.05 -4.13 -0.56
CA PHE A 84 8.27 -3.26 -1.70
C PHE A 84 9.61 -3.58 -2.37
N PHE A 85 9.60 -3.77 -3.68
CA PHE A 85 10.76 -4.15 -4.48
C PHE A 85 10.93 -3.26 -5.70
N ASP A 86 12.15 -3.08 -6.17
CA ASP A 86 12.45 -2.31 -7.38
C ASP A 86 12.57 -3.25 -8.59
N ALA A 87 11.50 -3.30 -9.39
CA ALA A 87 11.48 -4.06 -10.63
C ALA A 87 12.42 -3.51 -11.72
N ARG A 88 12.84 -2.24 -11.62
CA ARG A 88 13.69 -1.58 -12.61
C ARG A 88 15.15 -1.93 -12.39
N ALA A 89 15.53 -2.16 -11.14
CA ALA A 89 16.85 -2.61 -10.73
C ALA A 89 16.97 -4.14 -10.66
N LYS A 90 16.12 -4.87 -11.41
CA LYS A 90 16.13 -6.33 -11.43
C LYS A 90 17.43 -6.88 -12.02
N VAL A 91 17.84 -8.04 -11.52
CA VAL A 91 19.00 -8.80 -11.98
C VAL A 91 18.51 -10.12 -12.56
N ASP A 92 18.80 -10.37 -13.84
CA ASP A 92 18.44 -11.62 -14.51
C ASP A 92 19.48 -12.72 -14.22
N ILE A 93 19.01 -13.90 -13.83
CA ILE A 93 19.80 -15.13 -13.69
C ILE A 93 19.30 -16.11 -14.76
N ARG A 94 19.82 -15.93 -15.97
CA ARG A 94 19.31 -16.57 -17.19
C ARG A 94 19.47 -18.09 -17.18
N GLU A 95 20.54 -18.57 -16.54
CA GLU A 95 20.88 -19.99 -16.40
C GLU A 95 19.76 -20.79 -15.72
N PHE A 96 19.00 -20.13 -14.83
CA PHE A 96 17.91 -20.74 -14.08
C PHE A 96 16.53 -20.17 -14.44
N LYS A 97 16.45 -19.32 -15.47
CA LYS A 97 15.23 -18.56 -15.84
C LYS A 97 14.61 -17.82 -14.63
N LEU A 98 15.46 -17.18 -13.82
CA LEU A 98 15.03 -16.41 -12.66
C LEU A 98 15.37 -14.94 -12.85
N GLU A 99 14.62 -14.08 -12.17
CA GLU A 99 14.99 -12.68 -11.96
C GLU A 99 14.92 -12.35 -10.46
N LEU A 100 15.89 -11.56 -9.99
CA LEU A 100 15.98 -11.07 -8.63
C LEU A 100 15.63 -9.59 -8.60
N TRP A 101 14.65 -9.22 -7.79
CA TRP A 101 14.31 -7.82 -7.55
C TRP A 101 14.83 -7.41 -6.18
N PRO A 102 15.74 -6.44 -6.08
CA PRO A 102 16.13 -5.89 -4.79
C PRO A 102 14.95 -5.14 -4.17
N GLY A 103 14.88 -5.11 -2.85
CA GLY A 103 13.80 -4.43 -2.15
C GLY A 103 14.05 -4.26 -0.68
N TYR A 104 13.01 -3.79 -0.01
CA TYR A 104 13.06 -3.47 1.41
C TYR A 104 11.89 -4.10 2.15
N ILE A 105 12.18 -4.71 3.29
CA ILE A 105 11.18 -5.03 4.30
C ILE A 105 11.19 -3.90 5.31
N THR A 106 10.06 -3.22 5.47
CA THR A 106 9.91 -2.13 6.43
C THR A 106 8.97 -2.55 7.54
N SER A 107 9.34 -2.28 8.80
CA SER A 107 8.49 -2.53 9.96
C SER A 107 8.52 -1.31 10.88
N ILE A 108 7.35 -0.73 11.15
CA ILE A 108 7.19 0.39 12.09
C ILE A 108 6.61 -0.16 13.38
N ARG A 109 7.29 0.09 14.49
CA ARG A 109 6.86 -0.36 15.82
C ARG A 109 7.18 0.69 16.87
N GLN A 110 6.40 0.66 17.94
CA GLN A 110 6.79 1.35 19.17
C GLN A 110 7.87 0.53 19.86
N HIS A 111 8.98 1.18 20.20
CA HIS A 111 10.05 0.60 20.97
C HIS A 111 10.38 1.58 22.10
N GLU A 112 10.20 1.12 23.34
CA GLU A 112 10.22 1.95 24.54
C GLU A 112 9.29 3.17 24.38
N MET A 113 9.85 4.38 24.51
CA MET A 113 9.14 5.65 24.45
C MET A 113 9.17 6.29 23.06
N LYS A 114 9.61 5.59 22.02
CA LYS A 114 9.74 6.14 20.65
C LYS A 114 9.14 5.22 19.61
N ILE A 115 8.78 5.81 18.47
CA ILE A 115 8.43 5.04 17.28
C ILE A 115 9.68 4.90 16.43
N MET A 116 9.98 3.67 16.05
CA MET A 116 11.09 3.34 15.20
C MET A 116 10.60 2.62 13.95
N MET A 117 11.34 2.83 12.87
CA MET A 117 11.16 2.10 11.62
C MET A 117 12.43 1.29 11.35
N CYS A 118 12.27 -0.01 11.22
CA CYS A 118 13.32 -0.88 10.70
C CYS A 118 13.16 -0.99 9.18
N ALA A 119 14.27 -0.92 8.46
CA ALA A 119 14.34 -1.17 7.03
C ALA A 119 15.45 -2.20 6.77
N GLU A 120 15.08 -3.36 6.26
CA GLU A 120 15.98 -4.46 5.97
C GLU A 120 16.06 -4.69 4.46
N ILE A 121 17.26 -4.95 3.95
CA ILE A 121 17.50 -5.28 2.54
C ILE A 121 17.00 -6.70 2.29
N THR A 122 16.22 -6.88 1.24
CA THR A 122 15.71 -8.19 0.84
C THR A 122 15.70 -8.32 -0.68
N HIS A 123 15.47 -9.53 -1.16
CA HIS A 123 15.39 -9.83 -2.59
C HIS A 123 14.16 -10.69 -2.86
N LYS A 124 13.41 -10.33 -3.90
CA LYS A 124 12.32 -11.17 -4.42
C LYS A 124 12.84 -11.99 -5.59
N VAL A 125 12.79 -13.31 -5.45
CA VAL A 125 13.05 -14.25 -6.55
C VAL A 125 11.76 -14.45 -7.34
N MET A 126 11.82 -14.22 -8.64
CA MET A 126 10.71 -14.42 -9.57
C MET A 126 11.16 -15.37 -10.69
N ARG A 127 10.24 -16.23 -11.14
CA ARG A 127 10.48 -17.07 -12.33
C ARG A 127 10.19 -16.25 -13.58
N GLN A 128 10.98 -16.48 -14.62
CA GLN A 128 10.76 -15.91 -15.95
C GLN A 128 9.83 -16.77 -16.82
N ASP A 129 9.64 -18.05 -16.47
CA ASP A 129 8.67 -18.91 -17.14
C ASP A 129 7.25 -18.34 -16.98
N ASN A 130 6.54 -18.23 -18.09
CA ASN A 130 5.14 -17.85 -18.09
C ASN A 130 4.24 -19.10 -17.96
N VAL A 131 2.93 -18.87 -17.86
CA VAL A 131 1.95 -19.96 -17.70
C VAL A 131 1.95 -20.93 -18.89
N LEU A 132 2.19 -20.44 -20.11
CA LEU A 132 2.26 -21.27 -21.31
C LEU A 132 3.50 -22.18 -21.29
N ASP A 133 4.65 -21.66 -20.82
CA ASP A 133 5.87 -22.46 -20.66
C ASP A 133 5.63 -23.62 -19.69
N LEU A 134 5.01 -23.34 -18.54
CA LEU A 134 4.63 -24.37 -17.56
C LEU A 134 3.64 -25.39 -18.14
N LEU A 135 2.59 -24.94 -18.84
CA LEU A 135 1.60 -25.84 -19.44
C LEU A 135 2.23 -26.76 -20.49
N SER A 136 3.11 -26.21 -21.31
CA SER A 136 3.84 -26.98 -22.35
C SER A 136 4.74 -28.03 -21.71
N GLU A 137 5.41 -27.67 -20.61
CA GLU A 137 6.24 -28.59 -19.84
C GLU A 137 5.41 -29.73 -19.21
N CYS A 138 4.29 -29.40 -18.57
CA CYS A 138 3.37 -30.40 -18.00
C CYS A 138 2.79 -31.34 -19.07
N HIS A 139 2.40 -30.80 -20.23
CA HIS A 139 1.89 -31.62 -21.34
C HIS A 139 2.95 -32.59 -21.86
N ARG A 140 4.19 -32.13 -22.05
CA ARG A 140 5.31 -32.97 -22.49
C ARG A 140 5.64 -34.07 -21.48
N GLN A 141 5.53 -33.79 -20.18
CA GLN A 141 5.76 -34.78 -19.13
C GLN A 141 4.61 -35.79 -19.02
N GLY A 142 3.36 -35.36 -19.22
CA GLY A 142 2.17 -36.24 -19.17
C GLY A 142 2.00 -37.17 -20.37
N GLY A 143 2.58 -36.84 -21.54
CA GLY A 143 2.60 -37.72 -22.72
C GLY A 143 3.63 -38.85 -22.66
N ASN A 144 4.45 -38.90 -21.60
CA ASN A 144 5.55 -39.84 -21.41
C ASN A 144 5.31 -40.82 -20.24
N ASP A 145 4.06 -41.07 -19.85
CA ASP A 145 3.69 -42.15 -18.93
C ASP A 145 3.35 -43.42 -19.74
N PRO A 146 4.30 -44.35 -19.97
CA PRO A 146 4.00 -45.66 -20.52
C PRO A 146 3.30 -46.50 -19.44
N ARG A 147 1.97 -46.44 -19.41
CA ARG A 147 1.14 -47.50 -18.83
C ARG A 147 0.43 -48.25 -19.93
#